data_AF-A0A3M0XGI8-F1
#
_entry.id   AF-A0A3M0XGI8-F1
#
_cell.length_a   1.000
_cell.length_b   1.000
_cell.length_c   1.000
_cell.angle_alpha   90.00
_cell.angle_beta   90.00
_cell.angle_gamma   90.00
#
_symmetry.space_group_name_H-M   'P 1'
#
loop_
_entity.id
_entity.type
_entity.pdbx_description
1 polymer ?
#
loop_
_entity_poly.entity_id
_entity_poly.type
_entity_poly.pdbx_seq_one_letter_code
_entity_poly.pdbx_strand_id
1 'polypeptide(L)'
;MKHSTLLNTSIGDYRLVDFLGAGGMGEVYRAVHTKLGRVVAIKVLTQAGQNSDFAERFLNEARIQARLQHENIATLYDFLQYRGWPCIIMEYVDGHSLDERIQKLGRLPLSEAIYIFQAVV
;
A
#
# COMPACT_ATOMS: atom_id res chain seq x y z
N MET A 1 -14.61 -14.00 -3.71
CA MET A 1 -14.35 -12.83 -2.83
C MET A 1 -13.47 -13.29 -1.69
N LYS A 2 -12.25 -12.75 -1.56
CA LYS A 2 -11.43 -13.00 -0.36
C LYS A 2 -11.96 -12.08 0.73
N HIS A 3 -12.55 -12.64 1.78
CA HIS A 3 -12.91 -11.87 2.97
C HIS A 3 -11.63 -11.55 3.74
N SER A 4 -11.37 -10.26 3.94
CA SER A 4 -10.33 -9.81 4.85
C SER A 4 -10.79 -10.00 6.29
N THR A 5 -9.91 -10.56 7.12
CA THR A 5 -10.14 -10.77 8.56
C THR A 5 -9.90 -9.49 9.39
N LEU A 6 -9.27 -8.45 8.82
CA LEU A 6 -8.82 -7.26 9.56
C LEU A 6 -9.68 -6.02 9.33
N LEU A 7 -10.67 -6.06 8.45
CA LEU A 7 -11.57 -4.93 8.23
C LEU A 7 -12.26 -4.51 9.55
N ASN A 8 -12.43 -3.20 9.76
CA ASN A 8 -12.95 -2.59 10.99
C ASN A 8 -12.09 -2.79 12.25
N THR A 9 -10.88 -3.32 12.13
CA THR A 9 -9.91 -3.35 13.25
C THR A 9 -9.05 -2.09 13.28
N SER A 10 -8.31 -1.90 14.37
CA SER A 10 -7.37 -0.78 14.52
C SER A 10 -5.94 -1.30 14.63
N ILE A 11 -5.05 -0.65 13.89
CA ILE A 11 -3.60 -0.86 13.92
C ILE A 11 -2.99 0.45 14.43
N GLY A 12 -2.53 0.47 15.68
CA GLY A 12 -2.16 1.72 16.34
C GLY A 12 -3.33 2.71 16.35
N ASP A 13 -3.07 3.96 15.94
CA ASP A 13 -4.09 5.01 15.83
C ASP A 13 -4.90 4.94 14.50
N TYR A 14 -4.71 3.91 13.66
CA TYR A 14 -5.35 3.81 12.35
C TYR A 14 -6.48 2.79 12.34
N ARG A 15 -7.67 3.21 11.93
CA ARG A 15 -8.83 2.32 11.74
C ARG A 15 -8.89 1.85 10.30
N LEU A 16 -8.92 0.53 10.08
CA LEU A 16 -9.05 -0.05 8.74
C LEU A 16 -10.49 0.08 8.26
N VAL A 17 -10.71 0.81 7.17
CA VAL A 17 -12.04 1.17 6.66
C VAL A 17 -12.39 0.50 5.34
N ASP A 18 -11.40 0.09 4.55
CA ASP A 18 -11.63 -0.63 3.30
C ASP A 18 -10.48 -1.59 2.96
N PHE A 19 -10.78 -2.63 2.20
CA PHE A 19 -9.79 -3.57 1.68
C PHE A 19 -9.43 -3.19 0.24
N LEU A 20 -8.14 -2.88 0.00
CA LEU A 20 -7.66 -2.42 -1.30
C LEU A 20 -7.12 -3.58 -2.15
N GLY A 21 -6.61 -4.64 -1.52
CA GLY A 21 -6.12 -5.80 -2.26
C GLY A 21 -5.24 -6.73 -1.44
N ALA A 22 -4.91 -7.87 -2.01
CA ALA A 22 -3.98 -8.83 -1.44
C ALA A 22 -3.02 -9.35 -2.51
N GLY A 23 -1.74 -9.38 -2.19
CA GLY A 23 -0.67 -9.92 -3.03
C GLY A 23 0.04 -11.10 -2.36
N GLY A 24 1.15 -11.55 -2.93
CA GLY A 24 1.89 -12.71 -2.43
C GLY A 24 2.47 -12.57 -1.02
N MET A 25 2.66 -11.35 -0.52
CA MET A 25 3.27 -11.08 0.79
C MET A 25 2.26 -10.67 1.87
N GLY A 26 1.11 -10.10 1.49
CA GLY A 26 0.19 -9.54 2.48
C GLY A 26 -1.02 -8.84 1.89
N GLU A 27 -1.74 -8.14 2.77
CA GLU A 27 -2.99 -7.45 2.49
C GLU A 27 -2.79 -5.94 2.61
N VAL A 28 -3.50 -5.17 1.77
CA VAL A 28 -3.45 -3.71 1.77
C VAL A 28 -4.84 -3.16 2.09
N TYR A 29 -4.87 -2.18 2.99
CA TYR A 29 -6.09 -1.57 3.50
C TYR A 29 -6.06 -0.07 3.33
N ARG A 30 -7.23 0.52 3.07
CA ARG A 30 -7.44 1.94 3.34
C ARG A 30 -7.71 2.08 4.82
N ALA A 31 -7.06 3.04 5.46
CA ALA A 31 -7.24 3.33 6.87
C ALA A 31 -7.36 4.83 7.12
N VAL A 32 -7.92 5.18 8.28
CA VAL A 32 -8.03 6.56 8.74
C VAL A 32 -7.32 6.70 10.07
N HIS A 33 -6.37 7.63 10.16
CA HIS A 33 -5.75 8.01 11.42
C HIS A 33 -6.81 8.66 12.32
N THR A 34 -7.20 8.00 13.40
CA THR A 34 -8.35 8.37 14.23
C THR A 34 -8.24 9.74 14.90
N LYS A 35 -7.02 10.18 15.24
CA LYS A 35 -6.77 11.51 15.82
C LYS A 35 -6.67 12.65 14.79
N LEU A 36 -6.08 12.39 13.62
CA LEU A 36 -5.74 13.42 12.63
C LEU A 36 -6.69 13.44 11.42
N GLY A 37 -7.53 12.43 11.26
CA GLY A 37 -8.42 12.26 10.11
C GLY A 37 -7.72 11.92 8.79
N ARG A 38 -6.39 11.75 8.80
CA ARG A 38 -5.60 11.44 7.58
C ARG A 38 -5.94 10.06 7.05
N VAL A 39 -6.27 9.98 5.76
CA VAL A 39 -6.44 8.71 5.03
C VAL A 39 -5.06 8.18 4.61
N VAL A 40 -4.82 6.89 4.82
CA VAL A 40 -3.56 6.21 4.53
C VAL A 40 -3.82 4.82 3.92
N ALA A 41 -2.82 4.27 3.23
CA ALA A 41 -2.78 2.87 2.89
C ALA A 41 -1.92 2.12 3.91
N ILE A 42 -2.39 0.95 4.37
CA ILE A 42 -1.64 0.09 5.30
C ILE A 42 -1.45 -1.28 4.68
N LYS A 43 -0.20 -1.65 4.42
CA LYS A 43 0.20 -2.99 3.96
C LYS A 43 0.58 -3.83 5.16
N VAL A 44 -0.14 -4.92 5.40
CA VAL A 44 0.02 -5.84 6.53
C VAL A 44 0.58 -7.17 6.04
N LEU A 45 1.73 -7.58 6.58
CA LEU A 45 2.38 -8.85 6.24
C LEU A 45 1.78 -10.01 7.06
N THR A 46 0.54 -10.41 6.75
CA THR A 46 -0.20 -11.44 7.50
C THR A 46 0.39 -12.85 7.38
N GLN A 47 1.27 -13.10 6.40
CA GLN A 47 1.99 -14.37 6.21
C GLN A 47 3.43 -14.35 6.74
N ALA A 48 3.83 -13.32 7.50
CA ALA A 48 5.20 -13.18 8.02
C ALA A 48 5.71 -14.43 8.79
N GLY A 49 4.81 -15.17 9.44
CA GLY A 49 5.15 -16.39 10.20
C GLY A 49 5.45 -17.63 9.36
N GLN A 50 5.26 -17.58 8.04
CA GLN A 50 5.42 -18.75 7.14
C GLN A 50 6.84 -18.87 6.57
N ASN A 51 7.62 -17.78 6.51
CA ASN A 51 9.00 -17.78 6.01
C ASN A 51 9.74 -16.49 6.41
N SER A 52 10.92 -16.60 7.01
CA SER A 52 11.76 -15.47 7.45
C SER A 52 12.19 -14.55 6.29
N ASP A 53 12.31 -15.09 5.08
CA ASP A 53 12.68 -14.34 3.87
C ASP A 53 11.63 -13.25 3.52
N PHE A 54 10.34 -13.48 3.82
CA PHE A 54 9.31 -12.47 3.57
C PHE A 54 9.42 -11.27 4.50
N ALA A 55 9.74 -11.51 5.78
CA ALA A 55 9.91 -10.43 6.75
C ALA A 55 11.13 -9.56 6.42
N GLU A 56 12.24 -10.17 6.01
CA GLU A 56 13.44 -9.44 5.59
C GLU A 56 13.18 -8.60 4.33
N ARG A 57 12.54 -9.18 3.31
CA ARG A 57 12.17 -8.44 2.08
C ARG A 57 11.24 -7.27 2.38
N PHE A 58 10.26 -7.47 3.27
CA PHE A 58 9.32 -6.42 3.65
C PHE A 58 10.00 -5.27 4.41
N LEU A 59 10.92 -5.60 5.32
CA LEU A 59 11.72 -4.60 6.01
C LEU A 59 12.65 -3.85 5.03
N ASN A 60 13.19 -4.56 4.03
CA ASN A 60 14.01 -3.94 3.00
C ASN A 60 13.19 -2.99 2.12
N GLU A 61 11.96 -3.37 1.74
CA GLU A 61 10.99 -2.51 1.02
C GLU A 61 10.75 -1.22 1.80
N ALA A 62 10.42 -1.32 3.10
CA ALA A 62 10.23 -0.16 3.96
C ALA A 62 11.48 0.74 4.02
N ARG A 63 12.69 0.16 4.17
CA ARG A 63 13.94 0.93 4.24
C ARG A 63 14.26 1.66 2.94
N ILE A 64 14.00 1.04 1.80
CA ILE A 64 14.18 1.67 0.50
C ILE A 64 13.19 2.82 0.34
N GLN A 65 11.90 2.56 0.59
CA GLN A 65 10.85 3.56 0.45
C GLN A 65 11.04 4.75 1.41
N ALA A 66 11.53 4.52 2.63
CA ALA A 66 11.85 5.57 3.60
C ALA A 66 12.91 6.59 3.12
N ARG A 67 13.75 6.20 2.15
CA ARG A 67 14.81 7.06 1.59
C ARG A 67 14.36 7.80 0.34
N LEU A 68 13.17 7.51 -0.17
CA LEU A 68 12.63 8.10 -1.39
C LEU A 68 11.67 9.24 -1.02
N GLN A 69 11.93 10.42 -1.57
CA GLN A 69 11.03 11.56 -1.49
C GLN A 69 10.86 12.12 -2.90
N HIS A 70 9.70 11.86 -3.52
CA HIS A 70 9.40 12.29 -4.87
C HIS A 70 7.88 12.37 -5.05
N GLU A 71 7.40 13.34 -5.83
CA GLU A 71 5.96 13.57 -6.04
C GLU A 71 5.22 12.36 -6.65
N ASN A 72 5.93 11.55 -7.43
CA ASN A 72 5.38 10.34 -8.09
C ASN A 72 5.64 9.04 -7.33
N ILE A 73 6.15 9.11 -6.09
CA ILE A 73 6.39 7.94 -5.23
C ILE A 73 5.59 8.09 -3.95
N ALA A 74 4.70 7.14 -3.69
CA ALA A 74 3.90 7.11 -2.47
C ALA A 74 4.79 7.19 -1.22
N THR A 75 4.55 8.21 -0.40
CA THR A 75 5.40 8.49 0.76
C THR A 75 5.19 7.44 1.85
N LEU A 76 6.27 6.89 2.40
CA LEU A 76 6.22 6.10 3.63
C LEU A 76 6.04 7.04 4.83
N TYR A 77 4.99 6.83 5.63
CA TYR A 77 4.75 7.61 6.85
C TYR A 77 5.31 6.92 8.08
N ASP A 78 5.12 5.61 8.21
CA ASP A 78 5.53 4.88 9.41
C ASP A 78 5.69 3.36 9.15
N PHE A 79 6.37 2.69 10.07
CA PHE A 79 6.53 1.24 10.12
C PHE A 79 6.30 0.74 11.55
N LEU A 80 5.35 -0.18 11.74
CA LEU A 80 5.01 -0.72 13.05
C LEU A 80 4.69 -2.21 12.98
N GLN A 81 4.32 -2.80 14.12
CA GLN A 81 3.82 -4.17 14.18
C GLN A 81 2.40 -4.24 14.76
N TYR A 82 1.58 -5.13 14.22
CA TYR A 82 0.27 -5.48 14.76
C TYR A 82 0.18 -6.99 14.96
N ARG A 83 0.02 -7.44 16.21
CA ARG A 83 -0.01 -8.87 16.58
C ARG A 83 1.23 -9.64 16.06
N GLY A 84 2.38 -8.99 16.04
CA GLY A 84 3.64 -9.53 15.50
C GLY A 84 3.76 -9.46 13.97
N TRP A 85 2.74 -8.99 13.24
CA TRP A 85 2.83 -8.77 11.80
C TRP A 85 3.39 -7.38 11.48
N PRO A 86 4.48 -7.30 10.68
CA PRO A 86 4.97 -6.04 10.14
C PRO A 86 3.89 -5.30 9.34
N CYS A 87 3.82 -3.99 9.54
CA CYS A 87 2.88 -3.10 8.87
C CYS A 87 3.62 -1.86 8.34
N ILE A 88 3.40 -1.55 7.07
CA ILE A 88 3.86 -0.32 6.41
C ILE A 88 2.67 0.63 6.31
N ILE A 89 2.82 1.85 6.82
CA ILE A 89 1.85 2.94 6.68
C ILE A 89 2.39 3.90 5.65
N MET A 90 1.63 4.10 4.59
CA MET A 90 2.04 4.91 3.45
C MET A 90 0.89 5.77 2.95
N GLU A 91 1.24 6.73 2.10
CA GLU A 91 0.30 7.56 1.36
C GLU A 91 -0.78 6.72 0.66
N TYR A 92 -2.02 7.15 0.80
CA TYR A 92 -3.13 6.60 0.03
C TYR A 92 -3.25 7.38 -1.28
N VAL A 93 -2.99 6.72 -2.40
CA VAL A 93 -3.22 7.29 -3.73
C VAL A 93 -4.67 7.02 -4.11
N ASP A 94 -5.48 8.08 -4.17
CA ASP A 94 -6.86 8.01 -4.61
C ASP A 94 -6.91 7.92 -6.15
N GLY A 95 -7.07 6.70 -6.66
CA GLY A 95 -7.03 6.43 -8.09
C GLY A 95 -7.15 4.95 -8.42
N HIS A 96 -6.87 4.62 -9.68
CA HIS A 96 -6.84 3.25 -10.19
C HIS A 96 -5.41 2.90 -10.57
N SER A 97 -5.08 1.62 -10.51
CA SER A 97 -3.79 1.18 -11.00
C SER A 97 -3.70 1.35 -12.53
N LEU A 98 -2.49 1.50 -13.06
CA LEU A 98 -2.29 1.65 -14.49
C LEU A 98 -2.77 0.41 -15.27
N ASP A 99 -2.62 -0.79 -14.69
CA ASP A 99 -3.09 -2.02 -15.30
C ASP A 99 -4.62 -2.11 -15.35
N GLU A 100 -5.35 -1.69 -14.32
CA GLU A 100 -6.81 -1.58 -14.34
C GLU A 100 -7.27 -0.61 -15.44
N ARG A 101 -6.57 0.52 -15.56
CA ARG A 101 -6.88 1.55 -16.56
C ARG A 101 -6.65 1.02 -17.99
N ILE A 102 -5.54 0.33 -18.23
CA ILE A 102 -5.22 -0.30 -19.53
C ILE A 102 -6.21 -1.42 -19.85
N GLN A 103 -6.57 -2.26 -18.88
CA GLN A 103 -7.56 -3.32 -19.11
C GLN A 103 -8.93 -2.75 -19.51
N LYS A 104 -9.33 -1.62 -18.92
CA LYS A 104 -10.62 -0.98 -19.19
C LYS A 104 -10.65 -0.23 -20.52
N LEU A 105 -9.58 0.48 -20.87
CA LEU A 105 -9.54 1.38 -22.04
C LEU A 105 -8.85 0.76 -23.26
N GLY A 106 -8.10 -0.32 -23.08
CA GLY A 106 -7.15 -0.81 -24.07
C GLY A 106 -5.92 0.10 -24.15
N ARG A 107 -5.50 0.45 -25.37
CA ARG A 107 -4.34 1.32 -25.57
C ARG A 107 -4.66 2.74 -25.10
N LEU A 108 -3.79 3.31 -24.28
CA LEU A 108 -3.90 4.71 -23.86
C LEU A 108 -3.60 5.66 -25.04
N PRO A 109 -4.26 6.83 -25.11
CA PRO A 109 -3.86 7.90 -26.02
C PRO A 109 -2.40 8.28 -25.82
N LEU A 110 -1.68 8.61 -26.90
CA LEU A 110 -0.24 8.91 -26.85
C LEU A 110 0.09 10.02 -25.85
N SER A 111 -0.72 11.09 -25.78
CA SER A 111 -0.52 12.19 -24.85
C SER A 111 -0.57 11.74 -23.38
N GLU A 112 -1.50 10.84 -23.05
CA GLU A 112 -1.63 10.28 -21.71
C GLU A 112 -0.47 9.33 -21.39
N ALA A 113 -0.06 8.51 -22.36
CA ALA A 113 1.09 7.65 -22.21
C ALA A 113 2.38 8.45 -21.94
N ILE A 114 2.60 9.55 -22.67
CA ILE A 114 3.76 10.45 -22.45
C ILE A 114 3.71 11.06 -21.05
N TYR A 115 2.55 11.58 -20.62
CA TYR A 115 2.38 12.17 -19.29
C TYR A 115 2.72 11.17 -18.18
N ILE A 116 2.20 9.94 -18.27
CA ILE A 116 2.50 8.88 -17.29
C ILE A 116 3.98 8.48 -17.36
N PHE A 117 4.55 8.39 -18.56
CA PHE A 117 5.94 7.98 -18.73
C PHE A 117 6.92 9.00 -18.13
N GLN A 118 6.65 10.29 -18.26
CA GLN A 118 7.42 11.36 -17.63
C GLN A 118 7.42 11.28 -16.10
N ALA A 119 6.40 10.66 -15.50
CA ALA A 119 6.31 10.51 -14.05
C ALA A 119 7.15 9.34 -13.51
N VAL A 120 7.60 8.42 -14.36
CA VAL A 120 8.30 7.18 -13.98
C VAL A 120 9.75 7.07 -14.48
N VAL A 121 10.22 8.03 -15.28
CA VAL A 121 11.61 8.13 -15.77
C VAL A 121 12.37 9.26 -15.11
#